data_AF-A0A1L6J8E7-F1
#
_entry.id   AF-A0A1L6J8E7-F1
#
_cell.length_a   1.000
_cell.length_b   1.000
_cell.length_c   1.000
_cell.angle_alpha   90.00
_cell.angle_beta   90.00
_cell.angle_gamma   90.00
#
_symmetry.space_group_name_H-M   'P 1'
#
loop_
_entity.id
_entity.type
_entity.pdbx_description
1 polymer ?
#
loop_
_entity_poly.entity_id
_entity_poly.type
_entity_poly.pdbx_seq_one_letter_code
_entity_poly.pdbx_strand_id
1 'polypeptide(L)'
;MRQITLAQWLCGLAIGFILVLSPRPAAASAKPVTVGYVAIFKGLDLSIDRTHLPSFTHFNLSFANPDAEGVFVRDGAMTCMIGAFGSRVTADSLKAGVARLKASGAKVLISVAGGIIPDCSGDWKALLAPDRRDATAAALVALADQLGLDGVDIDLEGELLTAIDRAGNYVPFIETLSKALKARGKLLTCATGSYEGGMIPVGSIRYFDLVNVMSYDAIGPFWGPAGAEHSPLAMAERDLDLWLARGVAPERLVLGVPFYGYGFGGENANWSYRDLVAAQPDAAKADVVGKACAGCRYVTHNSPATIEAKAKLARARAGGVMVWEVSQDSPDHALTRAIHRGLSAPIVRAND
;
A
#
# COMPACT_ATOMS: atom_id res chain seq x y z
N MET A 1 91.50 22.21 -2.59
CA MET A 1 91.70 20.75 -2.59
C MET A 1 90.58 20.11 -1.76
N ARG A 2 89.83 19.16 -2.34
CA ARG A 2 88.82 18.25 -1.73
C ARG A 2 87.52 18.91 -1.24
N GLN A 3 86.39 18.79 -1.96
CA GLN A 3 85.43 17.68 -2.13
C GLN A 3 84.64 17.23 -0.88
N ILE A 4 83.33 17.54 -0.94
CA ILE A 4 82.13 16.70 -0.66
C ILE A 4 81.88 16.27 0.80
N THR A 5 80.73 16.68 1.37
CA THR A 5 79.55 15.80 1.55
C THR A 5 78.27 16.58 1.89
N LEU A 6 77.22 16.22 1.15
CA LEU A 6 75.82 16.56 1.28
C LEU A 6 75.23 15.89 2.54
N ALA A 7 74.40 16.61 3.31
CA ALA A 7 73.41 15.98 4.20
C ALA A 7 72.16 16.86 4.26
N GLN A 8 71.15 16.47 3.50
CA GLN A 8 69.80 17.04 3.52
C GLN A 8 69.09 16.61 4.81
N TRP A 9 68.52 17.58 5.53
CA TRP A 9 67.52 17.32 6.58
C TRP A 9 66.14 17.70 6.04
N LEU A 10 65.34 16.68 5.71
CA LEU A 10 63.91 16.81 5.46
C LEU A 10 63.17 16.29 6.70
N CYS A 11 62.69 17.21 7.55
CA CYS A 11 61.71 16.90 8.57
C CYS A 11 60.34 16.69 7.90
N GLY A 12 59.95 15.43 7.70
CA GLY A 12 58.59 15.06 7.30
C GLY A 12 57.67 15.06 8.53
N LEU A 13 56.71 15.99 8.58
CA LEU A 13 55.55 15.91 9.47
C LEU A 13 54.59 14.84 8.95
N ALA A 14 54.56 13.68 9.62
CA ALA A 14 53.49 12.70 9.43
C ALA A 14 52.29 13.09 10.31
N ILE A 15 51.30 13.75 9.71
CA ILE A 15 49.98 13.95 10.33
C ILE A 15 49.18 12.67 10.12
N GLY A 16 49.14 11.81 11.15
CA GLY A 16 48.26 10.65 11.18
C GLY A 16 46.80 11.08 11.31
N PHE A 17 46.02 10.96 10.25
CA PHE A 17 44.56 11.05 10.31
C PHE A 17 44.03 9.76 10.97
N ILE A 18 43.74 9.82 12.27
CA ILE A 18 42.96 8.77 12.94
C ILE A 18 41.51 8.98 12.50
N LEU A 19 41.05 8.12 11.57
CA LEU A 19 39.64 8.03 11.22
C LEU A 19 38.90 7.41 12.41
N VAL A 20 38.32 8.25 13.26
CA VAL A 20 37.38 7.80 14.29
C VAL A 20 36.08 7.42 13.60
N LEU A 21 35.96 6.14 13.22
CA LEU A 21 34.70 5.54 12.82
C LEU A 21 33.81 5.44 14.05
N SER A 22 33.05 6.49 14.34
CA SER A 22 31.96 6.42 15.30
C SER A 22 30.98 5.35 14.85
N PRO A 23 30.70 4.30 15.64
CA PRO A 23 29.68 3.34 15.27
C PRO A 23 28.34 4.08 15.17
N ARG A 24 27.73 4.04 13.98
CA ARG A 24 26.34 4.48 13.82
C ARG A 24 25.51 3.67 14.82
N PRO A 25 24.67 4.30 15.66
CA PRO A 25 23.74 3.55 16.49
C PRO A 25 22.93 2.67 15.56
N ALA A 26 22.89 1.36 15.85
CA ALA A 26 21.99 0.45 15.18
C ALA A 26 20.58 1.02 15.33
N ALA A 27 19.97 1.43 14.22
CA ALA A 27 18.60 1.92 14.24
C ALA A 27 17.75 0.85 14.94
N ALA A 28 17.18 1.20 16.09
CA ALA A 28 16.20 0.36 16.73
C ALA A 28 15.16 0.03 15.67
N SER A 29 14.92 -1.27 15.41
CA SER A 29 13.95 -1.72 14.42
C SER A 29 12.64 -0.99 14.69
N ALA A 30 12.28 -0.05 13.82
CA ALA A 30 10.99 0.62 13.90
C ALA A 30 9.88 -0.45 13.97
N LYS A 31 8.82 -0.18 14.74
CA LYS A 31 7.66 -1.08 14.76
C LYS A 31 7.16 -1.23 13.32
N PRO A 32 6.92 -2.46 12.84
CA PRO A 32 6.40 -2.65 11.49
C PRO A 32 5.09 -1.89 11.27
N VAL A 33 4.94 -1.34 10.09
CA VAL A 33 3.69 -0.75 9.65
C VAL A 33 2.72 -1.87 9.28
N THR A 34 1.46 -1.73 9.69
CA THR A 34 0.34 -2.55 9.17
C THR A 34 -0.72 -1.60 8.65
N VAL A 35 -1.01 -1.64 7.34
CA VAL A 35 -1.97 -0.79 6.65
C VAL A 35 -3.21 -1.62 6.31
N GLY A 36 -4.40 -1.13 6.66
CA GLY A 36 -5.67 -1.77 6.30
C GLY A 36 -6.52 -0.89 5.39
N TYR A 37 -6.90 -1.39 4.22
CA TYR A 37 -7.95 -0.72 3.43
C TYR A 37 -9.32 -1.01 4.04
N VAL A 38 -10.13 0.04 4.22
CA VAL A 38 -11.52 -0.03 4.74
C VAL A 38 -12.47 0.22 3.58
N ALA A 39 -13.14 -0.85 3.11
CA ALA A 39 -14.05 -0.80 1.97
C ALA A 39 -15.38 -0.10 2.26
N ILE A 40 -15.45 1.21 2.03
CA ILE A 40 -16.65 2.00 2.31
C ILE A 40 -17.85 1.54 1.47
N PHE A 41 -17.62 1.04 0.26
CA PHE A 41 -18.64 0.46 -0.61
C PHE A 41 -19.23 -0.86 -0.08
N LYS A 42 -18.61 -1.51 0.92
CA LYS A 42 -19.20 -2.63 1.67
C LYS A 42 -19.96 -2.18 2.93
N GLY A 43 -19.87 -0.89 3.24
CA GLY A 43 -20.42 -0.27 4.45
C GLY A 43 -19.31 0.11 5.42
N LEU A 44 -19.27 1.39 5.81
CA LEU A 44 -18.28 1.95 6.73
C LEU A 44 -18.29 1.22 8.08
N ASP A 45 -19.46 1.17 8.74
CA ASP A 45 -19.56 0.56 10.07
C ASP A 45 -19.31 -0.94 10.02
N LEU A 46 -19.86 -1.65 9.02
CA LEU A 46 -19.61 -3.08 8.83
C LEU A 46 -18.12 -3.38 8.68
N SER A 47 -17.41 -2.58 7.88
CA SER A 47 -15.98 -2.78 7.64
C SER A 47 -15.16 -2.54 8.91
N ILE A 48 -15.49 -1.50 9.68
CA ILE A 48 -14.85 -1.22 10.96
C ILE A 48 -15.14 -2.34 11.97
N ASP A 49 -16.41 -2.76 12.10
CA ASP A 49 -16.85 -3.74 13.10
C ASP A 49 -16.26 -5.15 12.85
N ARG A 50 -15.96 -5.48 11.59
CA ARG A 50 -15.29 -6.74 11.22
C ARG A 50 -13.77 -6.72 11.38
N THR A 51 -13.21 -5.60 11.80
CA THR A 51 -11.75 -5.39 11.85
C THR A 51 -11.23 -5.41 13.27
N HIS A 52 -10.15 -6.16 13.50
CA HIS A 52 -9.39 -6.06 14.75
C HIS A 52 -8.51 -4.80 14.73
N LEU A 53 -9.10 -3.66 15.09
CA LEU A 53 -8.48 -2.33 14.97
C LEU A 53 -7.06 -2.22 15.57
N PRO A 54 -6.77 -2.76 16.78
CA PRO A 54 -5.43 -2.62 17.38
C PRO A 54 -4.29 -3.28 16.59
N SER A 55 -4.60 -4.14 15.61
CA SER A 55 -3.58 -4.75 14.75
C SER A 55 -3.08 -3.83 13.64
N PHE A 56 -3.75 -2.70 13.39
CA PHE A 56 -3.44 -1.81 12.27
C PHE A 56 -2.88 -0.48 12.77
N THR A 57 -1.82 -0.04 12.12
CA THR A 57 -1.17 1.25 12.40
C THR A 57 -1.73 2.37 11.52
N HIS A 58 -2.24 2.01 10.34
CA HIS A 58 -2.78 2.92 9.34
C HIS A 58 -4.04 2.32 8.73
N PHE A 59 -5.01 3.17 8.40
CA PHE A 59 -6.18 2.82 7.62
C PHE A 59 -6.32 3.71 6.39
N ASN A 60 -6.61 3.10 5.25
CA ASN A 60 -6.95 3.80 4.01
C ASN A 60 -8.44 3.62 3.74
N LEU A 61 -9.23 4.70 3.76
CA LEU A 61 -10.65 4.66 3.43
C LEU A 61 -10.83 4.63 1.90
N SER A 62 -11.42 3.57 1.34
CA SER A 62 -11.56 3.37 -0.11
C SER A 62 -13.00 3.56 -0.60
N PHE A 63 -13.30 4.34 -1.64
CA PHE A 63 -12.43 5.31 -2.34
C PHE A 63 -13.18 6.61 -2.57
N ALA A 64 -12.49 7.73 -2.36
CA ALA A 64 -13.01 9.04 -2.70
C ALA A 64 -12.62 9.41 -4.13
N ASN A 65 -13.61 9.81 -4.93
CA ASN A 65 -13.42 10.44 -6.22
C ASN A 65 -14.10 11.83 -6.20
N PRO A 66 -13.56 12.82 -6.92
CA PRO A 66 -14.23 14.09 -7.10
C PRO A 66 -15.28 14.03 -8.20
N ASP A 67 -16.17 15.01 -8.28
CA ASP A 67 -17.01 15.22 -9.46
C ASP A 67 -16.20 15.78 -10.66
N ALA A 68 -16.88 16.08 -11.78
CA ALA A 68 -16.27 16.62 -13.00
C ALA A 68 -15.51 17.95 -12.76
N GLU A 69 -15.93 18.74 -11.77
CA GLU A 69 -15.30 20.00 -11.38
C GLU A 69 -14.11 19.82 -10.43
N GLY A 70 -13.82 18.61 -9.97
CA GLY A 70 -12.73 18.34 -9.03
C GLY A 70 -13.14 18.51 -7.56
N VAL A 71 -14.44 18.59 -7.26
CA VAL A 71 -14.96 18.78 -5.90
C VAL A 71 -15.24 17.43 -5.25
N PHE A 72 -14.75 17.20 -4.03
CA PHE A 72 -14.94 15.95 -3.28
C PHE A 72 -16.16 15.95 -2.36
N VAL A 73 -16.59 17.11 -1.87
CA VAL A 73 -17.73 17.23 -0.96
C VAL A 73 -18.64 18.37 -1.41
N ARG A 74 -19.94 18.08 -1.55
CA ARG A 74 -20.99 19.06 -1.84
C ARG A 74 -22.19 18.77 -0.95
N ASP A 75 -22.77 19.81 -0.36
CA ASP A 75 -23.96 19.71 0.49
C ASP A 75 -23.86 18.62 1.59
N GLY A 76 -22.70 18.60 2.26
CA GLY A 76 -22.40 17.69 3.36
C GLY A 76 -22.15 16.23 2.96
N ALA A 77 -22.03 15.90 1.67
CA ALA A 77 -21.77 14.54 1.21
C ALA A 77 -20.66 14.46 0.18
N MET A 78 -20.07 13.27 0.12
CA MET A 78 -19.07 12.94 -0.89
C MET A 78 -19.73 12.97 -2.26
N THR A 79 -19.10 13.65 -3.21
CA THR A 79 -19.61 13.81 -4.58
C THR A 79 -19.55 12.49 -5.35
N CYS A 80 -18.44 11.75 -5.21
CA CYS A 80 -18.27 10.45 -5.83
C CYS A 80 -17.55 9.47 -4.90
N MET A 81 -18.28 9.00 -3.88
CA MET A 81 -17.85 7.91 -3.00
C MET A 81 -19.06 7.06 -2.66
N ILE A 82 -19.02 5.81 -3.09
CA ILE A 82 -20.18 4.91 -3.04
C ILE A 82 -20.12 4.11 -1.74
N GLY A 83 -21.21 4.14 -0.97
CA GLY A 83 -21.40 3.31 0.22
C GLY A 83 -22.07 1.97 -0.10
N ALA A 84 -22.37 1.20 0.94
CA ALA A 84 -23.08 -0.08 0.80
C ALA A 84 -24.36 0.06 -0.04
N PHE A 85 -24.57 -0.88 -0.97
CA PHE A 85 -25.76 -0.91 -1.84
C PHE A 85 -25.99 0.38 -2.65
N GLY A 86 -24.92 1.12 -2.97
CA GLY A 86 -25.04 2.38 -3.71
C GLY A 86 -25.39 3.59 -2.84
N SER A 87 -25.42 3.44 -1.51
CA SER A 87 -25.84 4.51 -0.60
C SER A 87 -24.91 5.72 -0.67
N ARG A 88 -25.48 6.92 -0.49
CA ARG A 88 -24.70 8.17 -0.38
C ARG A 88 -23.85 8.18 0.89
N VAL A 89 -22.56 8.52 0.76
CA VAL A 89 -21.65 8.69 1.88
C VAL A 89 -21.61 10.15 2.31
N THR A 90 -21.86 10.45 3.58
CA THR A 90 -21.81 11.82 4.09
C THR A 90 -20.44 12.15 4.67
N ALA A 91 -20.06 13.43 4.66
CA ALA A 91 -18.83 13.88 5.30
C ALA A 91 -18.85 13.59 6.81
N ASP A 92 -20.03 13.72 7.45
CA ASP A 92 -20.16 13.48 8.88
C ASP A 92 -20.09 11.99 9.25
N SER A 93 -20.62 11.08 8.43
CA SER A 93 -20.43 9.64 8.66
C SER A 93 -18.96 9.25 8.52
N LEU A 94 -18.25 9.80 7.53
CA LEU A 94 -16.80 9.60 7.40
C LEU A 94 -16.03 10.16 8.59
N LYS A 95 -16.32 11.39 9.07
CA LYS A 95 -15.68 11.93 10.28
C LYS A 95 -15.89 11.04 11.49
N ALA A 96 -17.10 10.50 11.67
CA ALA A 96 -17.38 9.56 12.75
C ALA A 96 -16.55 8.26 12.61
N GLY A 97 -16.48 7.70 11.40
CA GLY A 97 -15.62 6.54 11.11
C GLY A 97 -14.13 6.82 11.36
N VAL A 98 -13.63 7.97 10.90
CA VAL A 98 -12.26 8.43 11.15
C VAL A 98 -11.99 8.52 12.66
N ALA A 99 -12.89 9.09 13.44
CA ALA A 99 -12.75 9.17 14.89
C ALA A 99 -12.70 7.77 15.55
N ARG A 100 -13.56 6.83 15.13
CA ARG A 100 -13.54 5.44 15.63
C ARG A 100 -12.23 4.74 15.33
N LEU A 101 -11.70 4.88 14.11
CA LEU A 101 -10.43 4.29 13.71
C LEU A 101 -9.25 4.90 14.47
N LYS A 102 -9.19 6.24 14.58
CA LYS A 102 -8.13 6.96 15.31
C LYS A 102 -8.13 6.67 16.80
N ALA A 103 -9.26 6.31 17.40
CA ALA A 103 -9.33 5.91 18.81
C ALA A 103 -8.49 4.66 19.12
N SER A 104 -8.14 3.84 18.11
CA SER A 104 -7.20 2.72 18.26
C SER A 104 -5.71 3.14 18.25
N GLY A 105 -5.41 4.43 18.02
CA GLY A 105 -4.06 4.95 17.84
C GLY A 105 -3.55 4.90 16.39
N ALA A 106 -4.36 4.42 15.45
CA ALA A 106 -4.03 4.37 14.04
C ALA A 106 -4.08 5.75 13.37
N LYS A 107 -3.27 5.91 12.32
CA LYS A 107 -3.38 6.99 11.34
C LYS A 107 -4.47 6.66 10.33
N VAL A 108 -5.25 7.66 9.89
CA VAL A 108 -6.34 7.42 8.93
C VAL A 108 -6.18 8.34 7.72
N LEU A 109 -6.10 7.73 6.54
CA LEU A 109 -5.98 8.39 5.25
C LEU A 109 -7.21 8.10 4.39
N ILE A 110 -7.45 8.95 3.39
CA ILE A 110 -8.43 8.68 2.33
C ILE A 110 -7.68 8.19 1.10
N SER A 111 -8.11 7.06 0.54
CA SER A 111 -7.62 6.56 -0.75
C SER A 111 -8.48 7.11 -1.87
N VAL A 112 -7.84 7.58 -2.94
CA VAL A 112 -8.53 8.19 -4.08
C VAL A 112 -8.35 7.38 -5.35
N ALA A 113 -9.27 7.56 -6.31
CA ALA A 113 -9.38 6.74 -7.52
C ALA A 113 -9.82 5.30 -7.21
N GLY A 114 -8.86 4.37 -7.15
CA GLY A 114 -9.06 2.92 -7.08
C GLY A 114 -9.09 2.25 -8.46
N GLY A 115 -8.98 0.92 -8.49
CA GLY A 115 -8.93 0.13 -9.72
C GLY A 115 -10.16 0.20 -10.63
N ILE A 116 -11.31 0.65 -10.11
CA ILE A 116 -12.51 0.96 -10.89
C ILE A 116 -12.94 2.39 -10.57
N ILE A 117 -12.86 3.27 -11.57
CA ILE A 117 -13.31 4.65 -11.47
C ILE A 117 -14.84 4.68 -11.62
N PRO A 118 -15.59 5.19 -10.63
CA PRO A 118 -17.04 5.28 -10.74
C PRO A 118 -17.48 6.32 -11.77
N ASP A 119 -18.64 6.12 -12.40
CA ASP A 119 -19.17 7.02 -13.44
C ASP A 119 -19.38 8.47 -12.97
N CYS A 120 -19.59 8.68 -11.66
CA CYS A 120 -19.71 10.02 -11.08
C CYS A 120 -18.37 10.78 -11.00
N SER A 121 -17.26 10.11 -11.26
CA SER A 121 -15.92 10.69 -11.08
C SER A 121 -15.61 11.71 -12.17
N GLY A 122 -14.92 12.78 -11.80
CA GLY A 122 -14.20 13.59 -12.76
C GLY A 122 -13.08 12.83 -13.44
N ASP A 123 -12.69 13.29 -14.63
CA ASP A 123 -11.57 12.73 -15.38
C ASP A 123 -10.23 13.04 -14.69
N TRP A 124 -9.67 12.04 -14.02
CA TRP A 124 -8.36 12.12 -13.35
C TRP A 124 -7.23 12.58 -14.28
N LYS A 125 -7.25 12.22 -15.57
CA LYS A 125 -6.23 12.68 -16.52
C LYS A 125 -6.27 14.19 -16.68
N ALA A 126 -7.46 14.76 -16.82
CA ALA A 126 -7.66 16.20 -16.88
C ALA A 126 -7.47 16.88 -15.51
N LEU A 127 -7.76 16.21 -14.39
CA LEU A 127 -7.59 16.79 -13.04
C LEU A 127 -6.11 16.97 -12.66
N LEU A 128 -5.22 16.12 -13.19
CA LEU A 128 -3.78 16.14 -12.90
C LEU A 128 -2.98 17.01 -13.90
N ALA A 129 -3.63 17.47 -14.97
CA ALA A 129 -3.02 18.33 -15.98
C ALA A 129 -2.62 19.71 -15.40
N PRO A 130 -1.65 20.43 -16.00
CA PRO A 130 -1.06 21.64 -15.41
C PRO A 130 -2.07 22.74 -15.04
N ASP A 131 -3.16 22.86 -15.79
CA ASP A 131 -4.23 23.84 -15.59
C ASP A 131 -5.12 23.55 -14.37
N ARG A 132 -5.27 22.27 -13.99
CA ARG A 132 -6.10 21.86 -12.83
C ARG A 132 -5.31 21.32 -11.64
N ARG A 133 -4.04 20.95 -11.84
CA ARG A 133 -3.18 20.28 -10.85
C ARG A 133 -3.22 20.92 -9.46
N ASP A 134 -2.99 22.23 -9.40
CA ASP A 134 -2.91 22.94 -8.12
C ASP A 134 -4.28 22.98 -7.42
N ALA A 135 -5.36 23.16 -8.18
CA ALA A 135 -6.72 23.11 -7.67
C ALA A 135 -7.07 21.70 -7.14
N THR A 136 -6.75 20.64 -7.88
CA THR A 136 -6.96 19.25 -7.46
C THR A 136 -6.15 18.92 -6.19
N ALA A 137 -4.88 19.33 -6.11
CA ALA A 137 -4.06 19.12 -4.92
C ALA A 137 -4.64 19.89 -3.71
N ALA A 138 -5.09 21.14 -3.90
CA ALA A 138 -5.74 21.91 -2.86
C ALA A 138 -7.06 21.29 -2.40
N ALA A 139 -7.87 20.73 -3.31
CA ALA A 139 -9.12 20.05 -2.98
C ALA A 139 -8.89 18.80 -2.13
N LEU A 140 -7.86 18.00 -2.45
CA LEU A 140 -7.48 16.83 -1.65
C LEU A 140 -7.00 17.21 -0.25
N VAL A 141 -6.21 18.27 -0.15
CA VAL A 141 -5.76 18.81 1.13
C VAL A 141 -6.94 19.32 1.96
N ALA A 142 -7.87 20.04 1.33
CA ALA A 142 -9.09 20.52 1.98
C ALA A 142 -9.97 19.36 2.45
N LEU A 143 -10.09 18.29 1.67
CA LEU A 143 -10.77 17.07 2.08
C LEU A 143 -10.11 16.44 3.30
N ALA A 144 -8.78 16.32 3.30
CA ALA A 144 -8.01 15.78 4.41
C ALA A 144 -8.18 16.61 5.70
N ASP A 145 -8.19 17.93 5.58
CA ASP A 145 -8.45 18.85 6.70
C ASP A 145 -9.91 18.73 7.19
N GLN A 146 -10.88 18.76 6.28
CA GLN A 146 -12.31 18.68 6.59
C GLN A 146 -12.70 17.39 7.31
N LEU A 147 -12.11 16.26 6.92
CA LEU A 147 -12.42 14.95 7.51
C LEU A 147 -11.52 14.59 8.72
N GLY A 148 -10.55 15.44 9.08
CA GLY A 148 -9.63 15.18 10.19
C GLY A 148 -8.63 14.04 9.92
N LEU A 149 -8.31 13.82 8.64
CA LEU A 149 -7.43 12.76 8.16
C LEU A 149 -5.97 13.09 8.41
N ASP A 150 -5.17 12.04 8.61
CA ASP A 150 -3.72 12.11 8.74
C ASP A 150 -3.00 12.17 7.39
N GLY A 151 -3.70 11.93 6.27
CA GLY A 151 -3.09 11.95 4.94
C GLY A 151 -4.01 11.54 3.80
N VAL A 152 -3.40 11.39 2.62
CA VAL A 152 -4.04 10.95 1.38
C VAL A 152 -3.24 9.80 0.78
N ASP A 153 -3.93 8.79 0.27
CA ASP A 153 -3.36 7.66 -0.47
C ASP A 153 -3.77 7.75 -1.95
N ILE A 154 -2.81 7.64 -2.86
CA ILE A 154 -3.03 7.70 -4.31
C ILE A 154 -3.08 6.29 -4.88
N ASP A 155 -4.25 5.91 -5.43
CA ASP A 155 -4.49 4.60 -6.02
C ASP A 155 -4.97 4.75 -7.47
N LEU A 156 -4.08 5.29 -8.32
CA LEU A 156 -4.30 5.38 -9.77
C LEU A 156 -3.67 4.15 -10.41
N GLU A 157 -4.49 3.35 -11.09
CA GLU A 157 -4.09 2.02 -11.56
C GLU A 157 -4.11 1.87 -13.09
N GLY A 158 -3.37 0.87 -13.58
CA GLY A 158 -3.44 0.36 -14.95
C GLY A 158 -3.34 1.41 -16.06
N GLU A 159 -4.24 1.31 -17.04
CA GLU A 159 -4.25 2.20 -18.22
C GLU A 159 -4.43 3.68 -17.85
N LEU A 160 -5.18 3.97 -16.79
CA LEU A 160 -5.35 5.35 -16.32
C LEU A 160 -4.02 5.92 -15.82
N LEU A 161 -3.32 5.19 -14.95
CA LEU A 161 -1.99 5.57 -14.48
C LEU A 161 -1.03 5.76 -15.66
N THR A 162 -0.99 4.79 -16.56
CA THR A 162 -0.13 4.83 -17.76
C THR A 162 -0.40 6.06 -18.62
N ALA A 163 -1.68 6.40 -18.83
CA ALA A 163 -2.06 7.56 -19.62
C ALA A 163 -1.65 8.89 -18.94
N ILE A 164 -1.75 8.98 -17.62
CA ILE A 164 -1.34 10.15 -16.83
C ILE A 164 0.19 10.31 -16.83
N ASP A 165 0.92 9.21 -16.67
CA ASP A 165 2.38 9.21 -16.69
C ASP A 165 2.93 9.57 -18.07
N ARG A 166 2.41 8.98 -19.15
CA ARG A 166 2.80 9.32 -20.53
C ARG A 166 2.51 10.78 -20.88
N ALA A 167 1.48 11.37 -20.28
CA ALA A 167 1.19 12.79 -20.41
C ALA A 167 2.11 13.70 -19.57
N GLY A 168 3.02 13.13 -18.78
CA GLY A 168 3.97 13.86 -17.92
C GLY A 168 3.32 14.48 -16.68
N ASN A 169 2.13 14.03 -16.28
CA ASN A 169 1.33 14.71 -15.26
C ASN A 169 1.41 14.06 -13.88
N TYR A 170 1.79 12.79 -13.78
CA TYR A 170 1.82 12.08 -12.49
C TYR A 170 2.84 12.69 -11.52
N VAL A 171 4.13 12.71 -11.88
CA VAL A 171 5.21 13.17 -10.99
C VAL A 171 5.00 14.61 -10.51
N PRO A 172 4.68 15.60 -11.37
CA PRO A 172 4.45 16.97 -10.91
C PRO A 172 3.23 17.10 -9.99
N PHE A 173 2.16 16.33 -10.22
CA PHE A 173 1.01 16.32 -9.32
C PHE A 173 1.39 15.77 -7.94
N ILE A 174 2.10 14.64 -7.89
CA ILE A 174 2.57 14.05 -6.63
C ILE A 174 3.50 15.02 -5.89
N GLU A 175 4.38 15.73 -6.58
CA GLU A 175 5.23 16.76 -5.99
C GLU A 175 4.42 17.89 -5.35
N THR A 176 3.48 18.48 -6.10
CA THR A 176 2.60 19.55 -5.61
C THR A 176 1.82 19.09 -4.38
N LEU A 177 1.20 17.91 -4.44
CA LEU A 177 0.41 17.37 -3.35
C LEU A 177 1.27 17.06 -2.12
N SER A 178 2.44 16.45 -2.31
CA SER A 178 3.38 16.14 -1.23
C SER A 178 3.81 17.40 -0.48
N LYS A 179 4.16 18.46 -1.20
CA LYS A 179 4.52 19.75 -0.60
C LYS A 179 3.36 20.31 0.25
N ALA A 180 2.14 20.28 -0.27
CA ALA A 180 0.97 20.84 0.41
C ALA A 180 0.54 20.03 1.65
N LEU A 181 0.63 18.70 1.60
CA LEU A 181 0.34 17.80 2.73
C LEU A 181 1.43 17.89 3.81
N LYS A 182 2.70 17.85 3.43
CA LYS A 182 3.83 17.92 4.38
C LYS A 182 3.89 19.25 5.12
N ALA A 183 3.51 20.36 4.48
CA ALA A 183 3.36 21.65 5.14
C ALA A 183 2.31 21.64 6.28
N ARG A 184 1.42 20.64 6.30
CA ARG A 184 0.41 20.40 7.35
C ARG A 184 0.74 19.22 8.26
N GLY A 185 1.92 18.62 8.12
CA GLY A 185 2.30 17.41 8.84
C GLY A 185 1.46 16.18 8.47
N LYS A 186 0.88 16.17 7.27
CA LYS A 186 0.08 15.05 6.75
C LYS A 186 0.91 14.13 5.86
N LEU A 187 0.50 12.86 5.84
CA LEU A 187 1.10 11.79 5.05
C LEU A 187 0.60 11.81 3.61
N LEU A 188 1.46 11.38 2.69
CA LEU A 188 1.11 11.02 1.32
C LEU A 188 1.58 9.59 1.04
N THR A 189 0.68 8.68 0.72
CA THR A 189 1.02 7.29 0.38
C THR A 189 0.50 6.93 -1.00
N CYS A 190 0.87 5.76 -1.51
CA CYS A 190 0.29 5.23 -2.74
C CYS A 190 0.09 3.72 -2.69
N ALA A 191 -0.83 3.23 -3.50
CA ALA A 191 -0.87 1.86 -3.97
C ALA A 191 -0.23 1.76 -5.37
N THR A 192 0.45 0.64 -5.65
CA THR A 192 1.10 0.40 -6.95
C THR A 192 1.16 -1.08 -7.28
N GLY A 193 0.96 -1.43 -8.54
CA GLY A 193 1.21 -2.79 -9.05
C GLY A 193 2.69 -3.04 -9.34
N SER A 194 3.03 -4.26 -9.73
CA SER A 194 4.41 -4.70 -10.04
C SER A 194 4.56 -5.22 -11.47
N TYR A 195 3.83 -4.62 -12.42
CA TYR A 195 3.82 -4.98 -13.83
C TYR A 195 3.94 -3.75 -14.73
N GLU A 196 4.33 -3.95 -15.99
CA GLU A 196 4.47 -2.86 -16.96
C GLU A 196 3.14 -2.11 -17.15
N GLY A 197 3.16 -0.79 -16.99
CA GLY A 197 1.96 0.05 -17.03
C GLY A 197 1.17 0.11 -15.71
N GLY A 198 1.47 -0.74 -14.72
CA GLY A 198 0.86 -0.71 -13.39
C GLY A 198 1.74 -0.08 -12.30
N MET A 199 2.96 0.33 -12.64
CA MET A 199 3.94 0.85 -11.69
C MET A 199 3.97 2.38 -11.67
N ILE A 200 3.96 2.97 -10.47
CA ILE A 200 4.18 4.41 -10.34
C ILE A 200 5.56 4.83 -10.90
N PRO A 201 5.69 6.05 -11.44
CA PRO A 201 6.95 6.53 -12.02
C PRO A 201 8.03 6.69 -10.96
N VAL A 202 9.27 6.28 -11.24
CA VAL A 202 10.39 6.31 -10.27
C VAL A 202 10.60 7.70 -9.67
N GLY A 203 10.45 8.76 -10.47
CA GLY A 203 10.58 10.15 -10.01
C GLY A 203 9.60 10.56 -8.91
N SER A 204 8.47 9.86 -8.77
CA SER A 204 7.46 10.11 -7.73
C SER A 204 7.79 9.46 -6.38
N ILE A 205 8.61 8.40 -6.36
CA ILE A 205 8.87 7.57 -5.17
C ILE A 205 9.32 8.42 -3.99
N ARG A 206 10.17 9.43 -4.22
CA ARG A 206 10.73 10.28 -3.17
C ARG A 206 9.70 11.07 -2.35
N TYR A 207 8.48 11.21 -2.85
CA TYR A 207 7.46 12.04 -2.23
C TYR A 207 6.55 11.30 -1.25
N PHE A 208 6.43 9.98 -1.39
CA PHE A 208 5.54 9.15 -0.59
C PHE A 208 6.13 8.81 0.77
N ASP A 209 5.33 8.78 1.83
CA ASP A 209 5.75 8.29 3.14
C ASP A 209 5.75 6.75 3.17
N LEU A 210 4.78 6.12 2.49
CA LEU A 210 4.70 4.66 2.30
C LEU A 210 4.35 4.34 0.84
N VAL A 211 4.92 3.24 0.33
CA VAL A 211 4.61 2.66 -0.97
C VAL A 211 4.00 1.27 -0.74
N ASN A 212 2.69 1.16 -0.93
CA ASN A 212 1.93 -0.07 -0.75
C ASN A 212 1.94 -0.88 -2.06
N VAL A 213 2.64 -2.00 -2.08
CA VAL A 213 2.77 -2.85 -3.28
C VAL A 213 1.64 -3.86 -3.32
N MET A 214 0.81 -3.80 -4.36
CA MET A 214 -0.32 -4.72 -4.57
C MET A 214 0.17 -6.05 -5.11
N SER A 215 0.79 -6.87 -4.25
CA SER A 215 1.35 -8.18 -4.59
C SER A 215 0.29 -9.28 -4.61
N TYR A 216 -0.73 -9.06 -5.42
CA TYR A 216 -1.89 -9.93 -5.64
C TYR A 216 -2.47 -9.68 -7.03
N ASP A 217 -3.52 -10.42 -7.38
CA ASP A 217 -4.24 -10.32 -8.67
C ASP A 217 -3.41 -10.67 -9.91
N ALA A 218 -2.44 -11.56 -9.75
CA ALA A 218 -1.66 -12.16 -10.84
C ALA A 218 -2.56 -12.74 -11.95
N ILE A 219 -3.68 -13.32 -11.51
CA ILE A 219 -4.73 -13.89 -12.34
C ILE A 219 -6.07 -13.61 -11.66
N GLY A 220 -7.14 -13.69 -12.43
CA GLY A 220 -8.50 -13.67 -11.93
C GLY A 220 -9.45 -14.39 -12.87
N PRO A 221 -10.74 -14.46 -12.56
CA PRO A 221 -11.71 -15.21 -13.36
C PRO A 221 -11.85 -14.66 -14.79
N PHE A 222 -11.45 -13.41 -15.00
CA PHE A 222 -11.60 -12.68 -16.27
C PHE A 222 -10.27 -12.17 -16.85
N TRP A 223 -9.12 -12.47 -16.23
CA TRP A 223 -7.80 -12.06 -16.72
C TRP A 223 -6.71 -13.05 -16.31
N GLY A 224 -5.62 -13.07 -17.08
CA GLY A 224 -4.50 -13.98 -16.83
C GLY A 224 -4.83 -15.46 -17.12
N PRO A 225 -3.81 -16.33 -17.16
CA PRO A 225 -4.01 -17.75 -17.43
C PRO A 225 -4.54 -18.49 -16.19
N ALA A 226 -5.65 -19.21 -16.34
CA ALA A 226 -6.12 -20.13 -15.31
C ALA A 226 -5.09 -21.25 -15.03
N GLY A 227 -5.17 -21.86 -13.86
CA GLY A 227 -4.28 -22.93 -13.41
C GLY A 227 -3.10 -22.47 -12.56
N ALA A 228 -3.12 -21.25 -12.05
CA ALA A 228 -2.12 -20.70 -11.13
C ALA A 228 -2.79 -20.09 -9.89
N GLU A 229 -1.98 -19.56 -8.98
CA GLU A 229 -2.43 -18.79 -7.82
C GLU A 229 -2.42 -17.29 -8.13
N HIS A 230 -3.37 -16.53 -7.57
CA HIS A 230 -3.44 -15.08 -7.79
C HIS A 230 -2.43 -14.28 -6.97
N SER A 231 -1.89 -14.86 -5.89
CA SER A 231 -0.99 -14.15 -4.97
C SER A 231 0.04 -15.11 -4.32
N PRO A 232 0.87 -15.83 -5.09
CA PRO A 232 1.84 -16.78 -4.52
C PRO A 232 2.96 -16.05 -3.74
N LEU A 233 3.60 -16.71 -2.76
CA LEU A 233 4.75 -16.15 -2.02
C LEU A 233 5.89 -15.71 -2.96
N ALA A 234 6.17 -16.49 -4.00
CA ALA A 234 7.22 -16.17 -4.98
C ALA A 234 6.95 -14.86 -5.75
N MET A 235 5.68 -14.45 -5.90
CA MET A 235 5.34 -13.13 -6.45
C MET A 235 5.74 -12.03 -5.46
N ALA A 236 5.41 -12.19 -4.18
CA ALA A 236 5.80 -11.22 -3.15
C ALA A 236 7.32 -11.02 -3.06
N GLU A 237 8.11 -12.09 -3.19
CA GLU A 237 9.57 -11.99 -3.24
C GLU A 237 10.07 -11.15 -4.41
N ARG A 238 9.58 -11.44 -5.62
CA ARG A 238 9.94 -10.70 -6.84
C ARG A 238 9.50 -9.24 -6.80
N ASP A 239 8.31 -8.97 -6.26
CA ASP A 239 7.77 -7.63 -6.17
C ASP A 239 8.58 -6.77 -5.19
N LEU A 240 9.00 -7.35 -4.05
CA LEU A 240 9.92 -6.66 -3.14
C LEU A 240 11.27 -6.40 -3.79
N ASP A 241 11.85 -7.40 -4.48
CA ASP A 241 13.11 -7.22 -5.23
C ASP A 241 13.02 -6.05 -6.21
N LEU A 242 11.93 -6.01 -6.99
CA LEU A 242 11.66 -4.97 -7.96
C LEU A 242 11.60 -3.58 -7.32
N TRP A 243 10.80 -3.41 -6.28
CA TRP A 243 10.59 -2.09 -5.67
C TRP A 243 11.79 -1.59 -4.87
N LEU A 244 12.56 -2.50 -4.26
CA LEU A 244 13.87 -2.16 -3.68
C LEU A 244 14.85 -1.72 -4.76
N ALA A 245 14.92 -2.42 -5.90
CA ALA A 245 15.78 -2.04 -7.03
C ALA A 245 15.36 -0.70 -7.68
N ARG A 246 14.06 -0.37 -7.65
CA ARG A 246 13.53 0.94 -8.09
C ARG A 246 13.80 2.08 -7.10
N GLY A 247 14.38 1.79 -5.93
CA GLY A 247 14.84 2.80 -4.97
C GLY A 247 13.85 3.15 -3.87
N VAL A 248 12.83 2.32 -3.60
CA VAL A 248 12.03 2.47 -2.38
C VAL A 248 12.88 2.06 -1.18
N ALA A 249 13.01 2.93 -0.18
CA ALA A 249 13.70 2.58 1.06
C ALA A 249 12.95 1.44 1.77
N PRO A 250 13.63 0.40 2.30
CA PRO A 250 12.99 -0.75 2.92
C PRO A 250 11.91 -0.36 3.93
N GLU A 251 12.19 0.60 4.82
CA GLU A 251 11.28 1.06 5.87
C GLU A 251 10.01 1.77 5.36
N ARG A 252 9.97 2.16 4.08
CA ARG A 252 8.83 2.80 3.40
C ARG A 252 8.08 1.83 2.46
N LEU A 253 8.65 0.66 2.20
CA LEU A 253 8.06 -0.37 1.35
C LEU A 253 7.09 -1.22 2.16
N VAL A 254 5.86 -1.40 1.68
CA VAL A 254 4.81 -2.13 2.40
C VAL A 254 4.25 -3.23 1.48
N LEU A 255 4.35 -4.49 1.90
CA LEU A 255 3.93 -5.64 1.10
C LEU A 255 2.42 -5.86 1.20
N GLY A 256 1.70 -5.77 0.10
CA GLY A 256 0.27 -6.06 0.02
C GLY A 256 -0.04 -7.56 0.11
N VAL A 257 -1.10 -7.90 0.84
CA VAL A 257 -1.64 -9.25 0.94
C VAL A 257 -3.18 -9.25 0.77
N PRO A 258 -3.76 -10.26 0.10
CA PRO A 258 -5.19 -10.34 -0.12
C PRO A 258 -5.91 -11.06 1.02
N PHE A 259 -7.02 -10.51 1.49
CA PHE A 259 -7.99 -11.19 2.36
C PHE A 259 -9.15 -11.80 1.58
N TYR A 260 -8.91 -12.15 0.31
CA TYR A 260 -9.89 -12.65 -0.64
C TYR A 260 -9.23 -13.67 -1.56
N GLY A 261 -10.04 -14.27 -2.42
CA GLY A 261 -9.59 -15.17 -3.46
C GLY A 261 -10.50 -15.19 -4.69
N TYR A 262 -10.06 -15.90 -5.71
CA TYR A 262 -10.75 -16.04 -6.99
C TYR A 262 -11.10 -17.48 -7.31
N GLY A 263 -12.33 -17.68 -7.79
CA GLY A 263 -12.82 -18.97 -8.26
C GLY A 263 -12.77 -19.12 -9.77
N PHE A 264 -12.44 -20.32 -10.23
CA PHE A 264 -12.33 -20.73 -11.62
C PHE A 264 -13.19 -21.96 -11.90
N GLY A 265 -13.50 -22.22 -13.17
CA GLY A 265 -14.21 -23.43 -13.59
C GLY A 265 -15.63 -23.56 -13.01
N GLY A 266 -16.35 -22.44 -12.93
CA GLY A 266 -17.72 -22.38 -12.41
C GLY A 266 -17.83 -22.17 -10.90
N GLU A 267 -16.70 -22.01 -10.18
CA GLU A 267 -16.73 -21.46 -8.82
C GLU A 267 -17.30 -20.04 -8.79
N ASN A 268 -17.73 -19.60 -7.61
CA ASN A 268 -17.99 -18.19 -7.39
C ASN A 268 -16.72 -17.38 -7.71
N ALA A 269 -16.86 -16.37 -8.56
CA ALA A 269 -15.75 -15.62 -9.12
C ALA A 269 -14.93 -14.90 -8.03
N ASN A 270 -15.60 -14.33 -7.03
CA ASN A 270 -14.97 -13.52 -5.98
C ASN A 270 -15.35 -14.05 -4.60
N TRP A 271 -14.34 -14.33 -3.77
CA TRP A 271 -14.52 -14.80 -2.42
C TRP A 271 -13.90 -13.85 -1.42
N SER A 272 -14.64 -13.42 -0.40
CA SER A 272 -13.99 -12.98 0.85
C SER A 272 -13.38 -14.19 1.54
N TYR A 273 -12.25 -14.05 2.23
CA TYR A 273 -11.67 -15.16 2.99
C TYR A 273 -12.66 -15.70 4.03
N ARG A 274 -13.40 -14.80 4.70
CA ARG A 274 -14.51 -15.10 5.62
C ARG A 274 -15.52 -16.08 5.03
N ASP A 275 -16.06 -15.76 3.87
CA ASP A 275 -17.11 -16.58 3.26
C ASP A 275 -16.53 -17.87 2.69
N LEU A 276 -15.29 -17.81 2.19
CA LEU A 276 -14.58 -18.98 1.67
C LEU A 276 -14.35 -20.03 2.76
N VAL A 277 -13.78 -19.66 3.91
CA VAL A 277 -13.52 -20.65 4.98
C VAL A 277 -14.80 -21.15 5.64
N ALA A 278 -15.88 -20.36 5.61
CA ALA A 278 -17.19 -20.80 6.08
C ALA A 278 -17.80 -21.86 5.15
N ALA A 279 -17.64 -21.68 3.83
CA ALA A 279 -18.16 -22.62 2.83
C ALA A 279 -17.24 -23.83 2.59
N GLN A 280 -15.93 -23.63 2.67
CA GLN A 280 -14.89 -24.59 2.32
C GLN A 280 -13.77 -24.56 3.38
N PRO A 281 -13.92 -25.28 4.50
CA PRO A 281 -12.99 -25.21 5.63
C PRO A 281 -11.53 -25.57 5.30
N ASP A 282 -11.29 -26.33 4.23
CA ASP A 282 -9.93 -26.66 3.76
C ASP A 282 -9.15 -25.43 3.27
N ALA A 283 -9.82 -24.34 2.90
CA ALA A 283 -9.19 -23.05 2.63
C ALA A 283 -8.40 -22.51 3.84
N ALA A 284 -8.71 -22.91 5.06
CA ALA A 284 -7.91 -22.53 6.22
C ALA A 284 -6.50 -23.16 6.24
N LYS A 285 -6.25 -24.19 5.41
CA LYS A 285 -5.03 -25.01 5.43
C LYS A 285 -4.20 -24.94 4.15
N ALA A 286 -4.79 -24.48 3.04
CA ALA A 286 -4.14 -24.47 1.73
C ALA A 286 -4.56 -23.22 0.95
N ASP A 287 -3.67 -22.75 0.07
CA ASP A 287 -3.91 -21.58 -0.79
C ASP A 287 -4.79 -21.88 -2.00
N VAL A 288 -4.94 -23.17 -2.33
CA VAL A 288 -5.77 -23.67 -3.42
C VAL A 288 -6.76 -24.69 -2.88
N VAL A 289 -8.05 -24.46 -3.12
CA VAL A 289 -9.10 -25.45 -2.92
C VAL A 289 -9.52 -26.01 -4.27
N GLY A 290 -9.44 -27.34 -4.43
CA GLY A 290 -9.60 -28.00 -5.72
C GLY A 290 -8.25 -28.24 -6.41
N LYS A 291 -8.24 -28.25 -7.74
CA LYS A 291 -7.02 -28.48 -8.54
C LYS A 291 -6.74 -27.28 -9.43
N ALA A 292 -5.63 -26.58 -9.19
CA ALA A 292 -5.16 -25.53 -10.09
C ALA A 292 -4.71 -26.15 -11.42
N CYS A 293 -5.55 -26.04 -12.45
CA CYS A 293 -5.21 -26.40 -13.83
C CYS A 293 -6.09 -25.62 -14.83
N ALA A 294 -5.65 -25.51 -16.08
CA ALA A 294 -6.48 -24.95 -17.14
C ALA A 294 -7.77 -25.77 -17.30
N GLY A 295 -8.93 -25.11 -17.19
CA GLY A 295 -10.25 -25.75 -17.27
C GLY A 295 -10.71 -26.49 -16.01
N CYS A 296 -9.88 -26.59 -14.96
CA CYS A 296 -10.28 -27.14 -13.68
C CYS A 296 -11.17 -26.16 -12.89
N ARG A 297 -12.00 -26.73 -12.01
CA ARG A 297 -12.71 -26.00 -10.95
C ARG A 297 -11.82 -25.87 -9.72
N TYR A 298 -11.50 -24.63 -9.32
CA TYR A 298 -10.69 -24.36 -8.13
C TYR A 298 -10.88 -22.94 -7.62
N VAL A 299 -10.53 -22.72 -6.35
CA VAL A 299 -10.38 -21.38 -5.75
C VAL A 299 -8.92 -21.18 -5.37
N THR A 300 -8.36 -20.01 -5.65
CA THR A 300 -7.05 -19.58 -5.15
C THR A 300 -7.19 -18.37 -4.23
N HIS A 301 -6.49 -18.41 -3.10
CA HIS A 301 -6.39 -17.32 -2.12
C HIS A 301 -5.04 -17.44 -1.37
N ASN A 302 -4.83 -16.66 -0.30
CA ASN A 302 -3.76 -16.96 0.66
C ASN A 302 -4.33 -17.48 1.97
N SER A 303 -3.86 -18.64 2.42
CA SER A 303 -4.16 -19.23 3.72
C SER A 303 -3.43 -18.46 4.84
N PRO A 304 -3.79 -18.68 6.12
CA PRO A 304 -3.06 -18.10 7.24
C PRO A 304 -1.55 -18.43 7.22
N ALA A 305 -1.17 -19.61 6.72
CA ALA A 305 0.24 -20.00 6.62
C ALA A 305 1.00 -19.10 5.62
N THR A 306 0.43 -18.84 4.45
CA THR A 306 1.06 -17.99 3.43
C THR A 306 1.04 -16.52 3.81
N ILE A 307 -0.04 -16.03 4.44
CA ILE A 307 -0.08 -14.68 5.01
C ILE A 307 1.03 -14.49 6.06
N GLU A 308 1.23 -15.48 6.94
CA GLU A 308 2.32 -15.44 7.92
C GLU A 308 3.70 -15.45 7.24
N ALA A 309 3.89 -16.27 6.21
CA ALA A 309 5.15 -16.33 5.44
C ALA A 309 5.47 -14.99 4.76
N LYS A 310 4.47 -14.36 4.11
CA LYS A 310 4.61 -13.03 3.52
C LYS A 310 4.88 -11.95 4.57
N ALA A 311 4.25 -12.04 5.74
CA ALA A 311 4.55 -11.13 6.84
C ALA A 311 5.97 -11.31 7.39
N LYS A 312 6.51 -12.53 7.47
CA LYS A 312 7.93 -12.79 7.80
C LYS A 312 8.87 -12.22 6.73
N LEU A 313 8.52 -12.40 5.46
CA LEU A 313 9.27 -11.83 4.33
C LEU A 313 9.32 -10.29 4.43
N ALA A 314 8.17 -9.65 4.64
CA ALA A 314 8.08 -8.21 4.86
C ALA A 314 8.89 -7.78 6.09
N ARG A 315 8.79 -8.51 7.21
CA ARG A 315 9.57 -8.22 8.42
C ARG A 315 11.08 -8.23 8.18
N ALA A 316 11.56 -9.11 7.32
CA ALA A 316 12.97 -9.22 7.00
C ALA A 316 13.46 -8.16 6.01
N ARG A 317 12.57 -7.64 5.14
CA ARG A 317 12.99 -6.93 3.91
C ARG A 317 12.27 -5.60 3.63
N ALA A 318 11.23 -5.28 4.36
CA ALA A 318 10.32 -4.16 4.10
C ALA A 318 9.83 -3.53 5.43
N GLY A 319 9.08 -2.44 5.33
CA GLY A 319 8.59 -1.66 6.46
C GLY A 319 7.33 -2.25 7.10
N GLY A 320 6.62 -3.13 6.39
CA GLY A 320 5.34 -3.62 6.86
C GLY A 320 4.51 -4.41 5.87
N VAL A 321 3.25 -4.65 6.25
CA VAL A 321 2.23 -5.32 5.44
C VAL A 321 1.04 -4.40 5.21
N MET A 322 0.47 -4.44 4.01
CA MET A 322 -0.79 -3.80 3.63
C MET A 322 -1.83 -4.88 3.33
N VAL A 323 -3.09 -4.66 3.71
CA VAL A 323 -4.19 -5.59 3.51
C VAL A 323 -5.26 -5.00 2.60
N TRP A 324 -5.58 -5.73 1.53
CA TRP A 324 -6.81 -5.55 0.76
C TRP A 324 -7.78 -6.71 1.03
N GLU A 325 -8.91 -6.52 1.68
CA GLU A 325 -9.26 -5.40 2.56
C GLU A 325 -9.81 -5.96 3.88
N VAL A 326 -9.80 -5.16 4.94
CA VAL A 326 -9.85 -5.67 6.31
C VAL A 326 -11.14 -6.40 6.66
N SER A 327 -12.28 -6.05 6.04
CA SER A 327 -13.58 -6.63 6.38
C SER A 327 -13.75 -8.09 5.94
N GLN A 328 -12.84 -8.57 5.07
CA GLN A 328 -12.89 -9.89 4.47
C GLN A 328 -12.27 -10.99 5.33
N ASP A 329 -11.58 -10.64 6.42
CA ASP A 329 -11.04 -11.64 7.34
C ASP A 329 -12.18 -12.41 8.03
N SER A 330 -11.88 -13.64 8.40
CA SER A 330 -12.68 -14.53 9.24
C SER A 330 -13.08 -13.90 10.59
N PRO A 331 -14.19 -14.36 11.23
CA PRO A 331 -14.66 -13.80 12.52
C PRO A 331 -13.62 -13.83 13.63
N ASP A 332 -12.70 -14.79 13.61
CA ASP A 332 -11.64 -14.93 14.59
C ASP A 332 -10.36 -14.15 14.17
N HIS A 333 -10.39 -13.44 13.03
CA HIS A 333 -9.28 -12.67 12.49
C HIS A 333 -8.04 -13.52 12.17
N ALA A 334 -8.24 -14.71 11.59
CA ALA A 334 -7.17 -15.66 11.33
C ALA A 334 -6.03 -15.07 10.47
N LEU A 335 -6.34 -14.30 9.43
CA LEU A 335 -5.31 -13.70 8.57
C LEU A 335 -4.60 -12.54 9.28
N THR A 336 -5.34 -11.70 9.99
CA THR A 336 -4.77 -10.61 10.78
C THR A 336 -3.81 -11.13 11.87
N ARG A 337 -4.17 -12.22 12.55
CA ARG A 337 -3.28 -12.87 13.53
C ARG A 337 -2.05 -13.48 12.86
N ALA A 338 -2.19 -14.01 11.64
CA ALA A 338 -1.06 -14.52 10.86
C ALA A 338 -0.07 -13.40 10.50
N ILE A 339 -0.56 -12.22 10.10
CA ILE A 339 0.27 -11.02 9.89
C ILE A 339 1.04 -10.68 11.18
N HIS A 340 0.34 -10.58 12.31
CA HIS A 340 0.97 -10.24 13.58
C HIS A 340 2.06 -11.24 13.99
N ARG A 341 1.82 -12.55 13.84
CA ARG A 341 2.85 -13.59 14.11
C ARG A 341 4.06 -13.42 13.20
N GLY A 342 3.84 -13.18 11.90
CA GLY A 342 4.95 -13.01 10.96
C GLY A 342 5.76 -11.73 11.20
N LEU A 343 5.11 -10.61 11.49
CA LEU A 343 5.77 -9.33 11.81
C LEU A 343 6.47 -9.35 13.18
N SER A 344 6.06 -10.24 14.09
CA SER A 344 6.69 -10.42 15.41
C SER A 344 7.88 -11.39 15.37
N ALA A 345 8.15 -12.05 14.23
CA ALA A 345 9.25 -12.99 14.13
C ALA A 345 10.61 -12.28 14.31
N PRO A 346 11.60 -12.94 14.94
CA PRO A 346 12.98 -12.43 14.99
C PRO A 346 13.52 -12.21 13.57
N ILE A 347 14.21 -11.09 13.36
CA ILE A 347 14.93 -10.86 12.10
C ILE A 347 16.20 -11.71 12.16
N VAL A 348 16.21 -12.85 11.45
CA VAL A 348 17.42 -13.64 11.26
C VAL A 348 18.21 -13.01 10.11
N ARG A 349 19.30 -12.31 10.44
CA ARG A 349 20.21 -11.79 9.41
C ARG A 349 21.15 -12.92 9.03
N ALA A 350 21.29 -13.19 7.73
CA ALA A 350 22.32 -14.09 7.22
C ALA A 350 23.68 -13.42 7.41
N ASN A 351 24.22 -13.44 8.63
CA ASN A 351 25.61 -13.19 9.06
C ASN A 351 25.76 -13.24 10.59
N ASP A 352 24.90 -13.98 11.31
CA ASP A 352 25.15 -14.38 12.70
C ASP A 352 25.81 -15.77 12.74
#